data_AF-A0A2W6CV98-F1
#
_entry.id   AF-A0A2W6CV98-F1
#
_cell.length_a   1.000
_cell.length_b   1.000
_cell.length_c   1.000
_cell.angle_alpha   90.00
_cell.angle_beta   90.00
_cell.angle_gamma   90.00
#
_symmetry.space_group_name_H-M   'P 1'
#
loop_
_entity.id
_entity.type
_entity.pdbx_description
1 polymer ?
#
loop_
_entity_poly.entity_id
_entity_poly.type
_entity_poly.pdbx_seq_one_letter_code
_entity_poly.pdbx_strand_id
1 'polypeptide(L)'
;MSDSLSQAFAALADPTRRDLVARLTDGDATVGQLAAPYRVSVQAISKHLQVLERAGLVSRCAEGHRSPVHLEAEVFDLMTKWIERYRQRAEARYRRL
;
A
#
# COMPACT_ATOMS: atom_id res chain seq x y z
N MET A 1 4.08 -12.91 15.24
CA MET A 1 3.18 -12.66 14.10
C MET A 1 2.87 -11.17 14.10
N SER A 2 3.17 -10.46 13.01
CA SER A 2 2.77 -9.06 12.85
C SER A 2 1.32 -9.03 12.37
N ASP A 3 0.46 -8.26 13.02
CA ASP A 3 -0.91 -8.05 12.56
C ASP A 3 -0.95 -7.26 11.24
N SER A 4 -2.08 -7.30 10.53
CA SER A 4 -2.24 -6.68 9.22
C SER A 4 -2.00 -5.17 9.23
N LEU A 5 -2.37 -4.47 10.31
CA LEU A 5 -2.18 -3.03 10.41
C LEU A 5 -0.69 -2.68 10.55
N SER A 6 0.05 -3.44 11.37
CA SER A 6 1.50 -3.31 11.50
C SER A 6 2.21 -3.56 10.16
N GLN A 7 1.77 -4.57 9.39
CA GLN A 7 2.32 -4.85 8.05
C GLN A 7 2.03 -3.72 7.05
N ALA A 8 0.81 -3.18 7.06
CA ALA A 8 0.42 -2.07 6.20
C ALA A 8 1.25 -0.81 6.48
N PHE A 9 1.43 -0.44 7.76
CA PHE A 9 2.28 0.70 8.13
C PHE A 9 3.74 0.48 7.73
N ALA A 10 4.30 -0.70 7.97
CA ALA A 10 5.67 -1.02 7.56
C ALA A 10 5.85 -0.97 6.03
N ALA A 11 4.86 -1.45 5.28
CA ALA A 11 4.84 -1.34 3.83
C ALA A 11 4.77 0.14 3.39
N LEU A 12 3.89 0.96 3.97
CA LEU A 12 3.72 2.36 3.56
C LEU A 12 4.77 3.34 4.13
N ALA A 13 5.74 2.84 4.92
CA ALA A 13 6.88 3.63 5.38
C ALA A 13 7.86 4.02 4.25
N ASP A 14 7.85 3.28 3.13
CA ASP A 14 8.73 3.52 1.97
C ASP A 14 8.04 4.43 0.94
N PRO A 15 8.72 5.49 0.46
CA PRO A 15 8.13 6.44 -0.48
C PRO A 15 7.81 5.83 -1.84
N THR A 16 8.63 4.90 -2.35
CA THR A 16 8.38 4.23 -3.63
C THR A 16 7.12 3.37 -3.54
N ARG A 17 6.92 2.63 -2.44
CA ARG A 17 5.69 1.87 -2.22
C ARG A 17 4.44 2.76 -2.12
N ARG A 18 4.55 3.94 -1.51
CA ARG A 18 3.45 4.92 -1.50
C ARG A 18 3.14 5.46 -2.90
N ASP A 19 4.15 5.74 -3.72
CA ASP A 19 3.95 6.19 -5.10
C ASP A 19 3.30 5.09 -5.96
N LEU A 20 3.72 3.83 -5.80
CA LEU A 20 3.08 2.69 -6.47
C LEU A 20 1.59 2.56 -6.10
N VAL A 21 1.27 2.67 -4.81
CA VAL A 21 -0.12 2.67 -4.33
C VAL A 21 -0.91 3.84 -4.94
N ALA A 22 -0.34 5.05 -4.94
CA ALA A 22 -0.98 6.23 -5.53
C ALA A 22 -1.24 6.06 -7.03
N ARG A 23 -0.34 5.42 -7.78
CA ARG A 23 -0.58 5.13 -9.21
C ARG A 23 -1.71 4.12 -9.41
N LEU A 24 -1.80 3.12 -8.54
CA LEU A 24 -2.85 2.11 -8.61
C LEU A 24 -4.22 2.64 -8.22
N THR A 25 -4.32 3.85 -7.64
CA THR A 25 -5.64 4.50 -7.46
C THR A 25 -6.24 5.00 -8.77
N ASP A 26 -5.41 5.20 -9.80
CA ASP A 26 -5.86 5.62 -11.14
C ASP A 26 -6.34 4.42 -11.99
N GLY A 27 -6.04 3.20 -11.56
CA GLY A 27 -6.43 1.96 -12.20
C GLY A 27 -5.35 0.88 -12.16
N ASP A 28 -5.74 -0.32 -12.56
CA ASP A 28 -4.85 -1.48 -12.57
C ASP A 28 -3.72 -1.31 -13.58
N ALA A 29 -2.53 -1.80 -13.20
CA ALA A 29 -1.36 -1.69 -14.05
C ALA A 29 -0.45 -2.92 -13.96
N THR A 30 0.18 -3.28 -15.07
CA THR A 30 1.21 -4.32 -15.08
C THR A 30 2.47 -3.84 -14.36
N VAL A 31 3.28 -4.78 -13.88
CA VAL A 31 4.58 -4.47 -13.26
C VAL A 31 5.47 -3.61 -14.17
N GLY A 32 5.43 -3.86 -15.49
CA GLY A 32 6.20 -3.07 -16.46
C GLY A 32 5.72 -1.62 -16.56
N GLN A 33 4.41 -1.39 -16.58
CA GLN A 33 3.83 -0.04 -16.57
C GLN A 33 4.16 0.69 -15.27
N LEU A 34 4.04 0.00 -14.13
CA LEU A 34 4.40 0.55 -12.83
C LEU A 34 5.91 0.85 -12.74
N ALA A 35 6.76 0.08 -13.41
CA ALA A 35 8.20 0.28 -13.37
C ALA A 35 8.71 1.41 -14.29
N ALA A 36 8.00 1.70 -15.38
CA ALA A 36 8.41 2.67 -16.41
C ALA A 36 8.85 4.07 -15.89
N PRO A 37 8.25 4.65 -14.83
CA PRO A 37 8.64 5.96 -14.31
C PRO A 37 9.97 5.96 -13.53
N TYR A 38 10.45 4.80 -13.10
CA TYR A 38 11.59 4.70 -12.21
C TYR A 38 12.88 4.35 -12.96
N ARG A 39 14.01 4.93 -12.55
CA ARG A 39 15.35 4.59 -13.06
C ARG A 39 15.94 3.37 -12.35
N VAL A 40 15.14 2.32 -12.17
CA VAL A 40 15.54 1.06 -11.51
C VAL A 40 15.08 -0.13 -12.34
N SER A 41 15.56 -1.32 -12.00
CA SER A 41 15.13 -2.54 -12.69
C SER A 41 13.67 -2.86 -12.35
N VAL A 42 12.99 -3.53 -13.30
CA VAL A 42 11.67 -4.12 -13.07
C VAL A 42 11.69 -5.05 -11.83
N GLN A 43 12.80 -5.77 -11.62
CA GLN A 43 12.98 -6.63 -10.45
C GLN A 43 12.95 -5.84 -9.12
N ALA A 44 13.49 -4.63 -9.08
CA ALA A 44 13.42 -3.78 -7.90
C ALA A 44 11.96 -3.41 -7.59
N ILE A 45 11.19 -3.02 -8.60
CA ILE A 45 9.76 -2.72 -8.47
C ILE A 45 8.95 -3.96 -8.07
N SER A 46 9.25 -5.12 -8.65
CA SER A 46 8.65 -6.40 -8.23
C SER A 46 8.85 -6.69 -6.74
N LYS A 47 10.01 -6.36 -6.17
CA LYS A 47 10.26 -6.50 -4.72
C LYS A 47 9.39 -5.56 -3.89
N HIS A 48 9.21 -4.31 -4.32
CA HIS A 48 8.28 -3.38 -3.66
C HIS A 48 6.83 -3.91 -3.71
N LEU A 49 6.40 -4.43 -4.86
CA LEU A 49 5.07 -5.02 -5.04
C LEU A 49 4.86 -6.27 -4.19
N GLN A 50 5.87 -7.13 -4.03
CA GLN A 50 5.80 -8.29 -3.13
C GLN A 50 5.61 -7.88 -1.66
N VAL A 51 6.21 -6.78 -1.22
CA VAL A 51 6.01 -6.26 0.14
C VAL A 51 4.59 -5.73 0.31
N LEU A 52 4.07 -5.00 -0.69
CA LEU A 52 2.69 -4.51 -0.69
C LEU A 52 1.68 -5.66 -0.68
N GLU A 53 1.92 -6.70 -1.48
CA GLU A 53 1.07 -7.89 -1.59
C GLU A 53 1.02 -8.66 -0.27
N ARG A 54 2.19 -8.85 0.38
CA ARG A 54 2.26 -9.47 1.71
C ARG A 54 1.56 -8.66 2.80
N ALA A 55 1.44 -7.35 2.63
CA ALA A 55 0.71 -6.47 3.53
C ALA A 55 -0.79 -6.36 3.18
N GLY A 56 -1.25 -7.06 2.13
CA GLY A 56 -2.64 -7.00 1.67
C GLY A 56 -3.03 -5.66 1.05
N LEU A 57 -2.06 -4.86 0.60
CA LEU A 57 -2.31 -3.56 -0.06
C LEU A 57 -2.57 -3.72 -1.56
N VAL A 58 -2.09 -4.80 -2.17
CA VAL A 58 -2.27 -5.09 -3.60
C VAL A 58 -2.44 -6.59 -3.82
N SER A 59 -3.04 -6.97 -4.94
CA SER A 59 -3.11 -8.36 -5.40
C SER A 59 -2.66 -8.48 -6.87
N ARG A 60 -2.32 -9.71 -7.28
CA ARG A 60 -1.91 -10.05 -8.66
C ARG A 60 -2.49 -11.40 -9.06
N CYS A 61 -2.98 -11.50 -10.29
CA CYS A 61 -3.36 -12.81 -10.86
C CYS A 61 -2.12 -13.65 -11.18
N ALA A 62 -2.16 -14.95 -10.85
CA ALA A 62 -1.05 -15.87 -11.11
C ALA A 62 -0.87 -16.23 -12.61
N GLU A 63 -1.83 -15.90 -13.48
CA GLU A 63 -1.91 -16.42 -14.85
C GLU A 63 -1.00 -15.75 -15.90
N GLY A 64 0.05 -15.03 -15.52
CA GLY A 64 1.09 -14.67 -16.47
C GLY A 64 2.01 -13.51 -16.08
N HIS A 65 3.10 -13.36 -16.86
CA HIS A 65 4.09 -12.29 -16.72
C HIS A 65 3.53 -10.86 -16.96
N ARG A 66 2.29 -10.75 -17.42
CA ARG A 66 1.58 -9.50 -17.72
C ARG A 66 0.34 -9.30 -16.85
N SER A 67 0.18 -10.08 -15.78
CA SER A 67 -0.96 -9.91 -14.89
C SER A 67 -1.01 -8.48 -14.33
N PRO A 68 -2.18 -7.81 -14.40
CA PRO A 68 -2.36 -6.54 -13.73
C PRO A 68 -2.16 -6.70 -12.23
N VAL A 69 -1.65 -5.63 -11.62
CA VAL A 69 -1.63 -5.42 -10.18
C VAL A 69 -2.86 -4.60 -9.83
N HIS A 70 -3.60 -5.07 -8.84
CA HIS A 70 -4.82 -4.44 -8.33
C HIS A 70 -4.57 -3.84 -6.97
N LEU A 71 -5.18 -2.70 -6.67
CA LEU A 71 -5.17 -2.10 -5.33
C LEU A 71 -6.27 -2.74 -4.47
N GLU A 72 -5.92 -3.14 -3.25
CA GLU A 72 -6.88 -3.71 -2.29
C GLU A 72 -7.34 -2.63 -1.29
N ALA A 73 -8.62 -2.26 -1.36
CA ALA A 73 -9.18 -1.17 -0.56
C ALA A 73 -9.34 -1.54 0.94
N GLU A 74 -9.53 -2.82 1.26
CA GLU A 74 -9.92 -3.26 2.61
C GLU A 74 -8.92 -2.87 3.70
N VAL A 75 -7.63 -2.91 3.40
CA VAL A 75 -6.59 -2.58 4.40
C VAL A 75 -6.53 -1.07 4.69
N PHE A 76 -6.90 -0.22 3.72
CA PHE A 76 -7.00 1.22 3.93
C PHE A 76 -8.12 1.58 4.90
N ASP A 77 -9.23 0.86 4.88
CA ASP A 77 -10.31 1.04 5.85
C ASP A 77 -9.85 0.75 7.28
N LEU A 78 -9.07 -0.32 7.46
CA LEU A 78 -8.51 -0.67 8.77
C LEU A 78 -7.57 0.44 9.28
N MET A 79 -6.67 0.93 8.42
CA MET A 79 -5.78 2.04 8.74
C MET A 79 -6.52 3.33 9.06
N THR A 80 -7.52 3.68 8.25
CA THR A 80 -8.32 4.89 8.42
C THR A 80 -9.09 4.87 9.74
N LYS A 81 -9.72 3.73 10.06
CA LYS A 81 -10.41 3.53 11.35
C LYS A 81 -9.47 3.67 12.54
N TRP A 82 -8.24 3.15 12.42
CA TRP A 82 -7.24 3.30 13.47
C TRP A 82 -6.82 4.75 13.65
N ILE A 83 -6.44 5.44 12.57
CA ILE A 83 -6.01 6.85 12.60
C ILE A 83 -7.12 7.73 13.18
N GLU A 84 -8.35 7.58 12.69
CA GLU A 84 -9.49 8.38 13.12
C GLU A 84 -9.80 8.21 14.61
N ARG A 85 -9.76 6.98 15.12
CA ARG A 85 -9.95 6.69 16.55
C ARG A 85 -8.96 7.46 17.42
N TYR A 86 -7.69 7.50 17.03
CA TYR A 86 -6.66 8.17 17.82
C TYR A 86 -6.67 9.69 17.62
N ARG A 87 -7.03 10.18 16.43
CA ARG A 87 -7.26 11.61 16.16
C ARG A 87 -8.34 12.17 17.09
N GLN A 88 -9.51 11.52 17.14
CA GLN A 88 -10.62 11.94 18.01
C GLN A 88 -10.23 11.96 19.50
N ARG A 89 -9.47 10.96 19.95
CA ARG A 89 -8.98 10.91 21.34
C ARG A 89 -7.99 12.02 21.65
N ALA A 90 -7.07 12.31 20.74
CA ALA A 90 -6.12 13.40 20.88
C ALA A 90 -6.84 14.76 20.95
N GLU A 91 -7.80 15.01 20.06
CA GLU A 91 -8.62 16.23 20.07
C GLU A 91 -9.41 16.38 21.37
N ALA A 92 -10.03 15.31 21.86
CA ALA A 92 -10.78 15.33 23.11
C ALA A 92 -9.88 15.65 24.32
N ARG A 93 -8.60 15.25 24.30
CA ARG A 93 -7.63 15.63 25.32
C ARG A 93 -7.27 17.10 25.23
N TYR A 94 -7.03 17.64 24.03
CA TYR A 94 -6.71 19.05 23.85
C TYR A 94 -7.86 19.98 24.26
N ARG A 95 -9.13 19.61 24.02
CA ARG A 95 -10.29 20.41 24.45
C ARG A 95 -10.51 20.45 25.97
N ARG A 96 -9.82 19.60 26.74
CA ARG A 96 -9.90 19.54 28.20
C ARG A 96 -8.76 20.31 28.90
N LEU A 97 -7.83 20.88 28.13
CA LEU A 97 -6.76 21.77 28.58
C LEU A 97 -7.15 23.21 28.28
#